data_AF-A0A4R4KJP5-F1
#
_entry.id   AF-A0A4R4KJP5-F1
#
_cell.length_a   1.000
_cell.length_b   1.000
_cell.length_c   1.000
_cell.angle_alpha   90.00
_cell.angle_beta   90.00
_cell.angle_gamma   90.00
#
_symmetry.space_group_name_H-M   'P 1'
#
loop_
_entity.id
_entity.type
_entity.pdbx_description
1 polymer ?
#
loop_
_entity_poly.entity_id
_entity_poly.type
_entity_poly.pdbx_seq_one_letter_code
_entity_poly.pdbx_strand_id
1 'polypeptide(L)'
;MKGTRRKTSRTPLQILADFGTDGLAADLDLWHEYERATAGKSALRWSRGLRALLLPDVDEQTDEEIAAEEVGGDTVAYLLPHTWYRLADIPGAQSAVLDAVESDGWEGLIRVLVGYRVGVDGLLAPDEWANQEHV
;
A
#
# COMPACT_ATOMS: atom_id res chain seq x y z
N MET A 1 -32.18 -8.43 -2.37
CA MET A 1 -31.58 -9.26 -3.45
C MET A 1 -30.75 -10.37 -2.80
N LYS A 2 -31.02 -11.64 -3.11
CA LYS A 2 -30.31 -12.80 -2.57
C LYS A 2 -29.36 -13.33 -3.64
N GLY A 3 -28.07 -13.06 -3.47
CA GLY A 3 -26.99 -13.64 -4.28
C GLY A 3 -26.55 -14.98 -3.69
N THR A 4 -26.58 -16.02 -4.52
CA THR A 4 -26.33 -17.42 -4.17
C THR A 4 -24.86 -17.65 -3.84
N ARG A 5 -24.44 -17.44 -2.58
CA ARG A 5 -23.13 -17.90 -2.10
C ARG A 5 -23.22 -19.41 -1.85
N ARG A 6 -22.51 -20.23 -2.65
CA ARG A 6 -22.32 -21.63 -2.26
C ARG A 6 -21.56 -21.65 -0.93
N LYS A 7 -22.02 -22.46 0.02
CA LYS A 7 -21.46 -22.60 1.38
C LYS A 7 -19.96 -22.97 1.42
N THR A 8 -19.36 -23.26 0.26
CA THR A 8 -18.01 -23.79 0.07
C THR A 8 -17.05 -22.85 -0.67
N SER A 9 -17.46 -21.66 -1.13
CA SER A 9 -16.55 -20.73 -1.82
C SER A 9 -16.02 -19.69 -0.83
N ARG A 10 -14.72 -19.76 -0.54
CA ARG A 10 -13.97 -18.75 0.22
C ARG A 10 -13.57 -17.60 -0.69
N THR A 11 -13.61 -16.37 -0.18
CA THR A 11 -13.05 -15.21 -0.90
C THR A 11 -11.53 -15.15 -0.69
N PRO A 12 -10.78 -14.48 -1.56
CA PRO A 12 -9.33 -14.33 -1.39
C PRO A 12 -8.91 -13.79 0.00
N LEU A 13 -9.62 -12.78 0.50
CA LEU A 13 -9.35 -12.22 1.83
C LEU A 13 -9.71 -13.17 2.98
N GLN A 14 -10.69 -14.07 2.78
CA GLN A 14 -10.96 -15.12 3.77
C GLN A 14 -9.85 -16.16 3.78
N ILE A 15 -9.31 -16.54 2.62
CA ILE A 15 -8.17 -17.46 2.53
C ILE A 15 -6.96 -16.88 3.27
N LEU A 16 -6.68 -15.58 3.10
CA LEU A 16 -5.61 -14.90 3.84
C LEU A 16 -5.86 -14.88 5.36
N ALA A 17 -7.09 -14.61 5.78
CA ALA A 17 -7.45 -14.60 7.20
C ALA A 17 -7.39 -15.99 7.86
N ASP A 18 -7.83 -17.03 7.14
CA ASP A 18 -7.74 -18.43 7.56
C ASP A 18 -6.26 -18.81 7.74
N PHE A 19 -5.40 -18.54 6.75
CA PHE A 19 -3.96 -18.78 6.84
C PHE A 19 -3.31 -18.08 8.03
N GLY A 20 -3.66 -16.82 8.31
CA GLY A 20 -3.16 -16.08 9.47
C GLY A 20 -3.59 -16.69 10.82
N THR A 21 -4.65 -17.50 10.83
CA THR A 21 -5.18 -18.15 12.03
C THR A 21 -4.59 -19.55 12.26
N ASP A 22 -4.52 -20.37 11.21
CA ASP A 22 -4.18 -21.80 11.31
C ASP A 22 -2.83 -22.19 10.67
N GLY A 23 -2.22 -21.28 9.88
CA GLY A 23 -0.93 -21.47 9.23
C GLY A 23 -0.91 -22.56 8.15
N LEU A 24 -2.06 -22.95 7.59
CA LEU A 24 -2.12 -24.04 6.63
C LEU A 24 -1.49 -23.66 5.28
N ALA A 25 -0.47 -24.42 4.86
CA ALA A 25 0.25 -24.20 3.60
C ALA A 25 -0.66 -24.20 2.36
N ALA A 26 -1.76 -24.99 2.38
CA ALA A 26 -2.73 -25.02 1.30
C ALA A 26 -3.44 -23.67 1.08
N ASP A 27 -3.66 -22.90 2.15
CA ASP A 27 -4.26 -21.57 2.05
C ASP A 27 -3.26 -20.54 1.54
N LEU A 28 -1.97 -20.70 1.88
CA LEU A 28 -0.89 -19.91 1.28
C LEU A 28 -0.76 -20.17 -0.24
N ASP A 29 -0.87 -21.42 -0.68
CA ASP A 29 -0.83 -21.77 -2.11
C ASP A 29 -1.98 -21.11 -2.89
N LEU A 30 -3.18 -21.12 -2.33
CA LEU A 30 -4.35 -20.45 -2.89
C LEU A 30 -4.20 -18.93 -2.90
N TRP A 31 -3.59 -18.36 -1.86
CA TRP A 31 -3.28 -16.94 -1.82
C TRP A 31 -2.31 -16.54 -2.94
N HIS A 32 -1.21 -17.28 -3.10
CA HIS A 32 -0.26 -17.04 -4.20
C HIS A 32 -0.89 -17.21 -5.59
N GLU A 33 -1.83 -18.15 -5.75
CA GLU A 33 -2.60 -18.29 -7.00
C GLU A 33 -3.41 -17.02 -7.29
N TYR A 34 -4.14 -16.53 -6.29
CA TYR A 34 -4.89 -15.29 -6.39
C TYR A 34 -3.98 -14.11 -6.75
N GLU A 35 -2.87 -13.92 -6.03
CA GLU A 35 -1.91 -12.83 -6.28
C GLU A 35 -1.43 -12.83 -7.73
N ARG A 36 -0.97 -13.98 -8.24
CA ARG A 36 -0.52 -14.11 -9.63
C ARG A 36 -1.65 -13.84 -10.63
N ALA A 37 -2.86 -14.27 -10.33
CA ALA A 37 -4.00 -14.10 -11.22
C ALA A 37 -4.53 -12.66 -11.25
N THR A 38 -4.35 -11.89 -10.17
CA THR A 38 -4.84 -10.50 -10.06
C THR A 38 -3.78 -9.44 -10.25
N ALA A 39 -2.50 -9.78 -10.14
CA ALA A 39 -1.40 -8.84 -10.38
C ALA A 39 -1.58 -8.09 -11.71
N GLY A 40 -1.49 -6.76 -11.66
CA GLY A 40 -1.66 -5.88 -12.83
C GLY A 40 -3.10 -5.71 -13.33
N LYS A 41 -4.11 -6.33 -12.70
CA LYS A 41 -5.52 -6.13 -13.04
C LYS A 41 -6.14 -5.07 -12.14
N SER A 42 -6.85 -4.12 -12.75
CA SER A 42 -7.67 -3.16 -11.99
C SER A 42 -8.82 -3.89 -11.29
N ALA A 43 -8.80 -3.92 -9.96
CA ALA A 43 -9.83 -4.55 -9.13
C ALA A 43 -11.13 -3.74 -9.06
N LEU A 44 -11.06 -2.44 -9.35
CA LEU A 44 -12.15 -1.47 -9.18
C LEU A 44 -12.45 -0.81 -10.53
N ARG A 45 -13.21 -1.50 -11.38
CA ARG A 45 -13.80 -0.89 -12.57
C ARG A 45 -15.32 -0.85 -12.42
N TRP A 46 -15.87 0.36 -12.43
CA TRP A 46 -17.31 0.54 -12.56
C TRP A 46 -17.75 0.07 -13.96
N SER A 47 -18.76 -0.79 -14.02
CA SER A 47 -19.43 -1.00 -15.30
C SER A 47 -20.15 0.30 -15.71
N ARG A 48 -20.35 0.49 -17.02
CA ARG A 48 -20.93 1.72 -17.55
C ARG A 48 -22.27 2.04 -16.86
N GLY A 49 -22.32 3.15 -16.14
CA GLY A 49 -23.51 3.62 -15.42
C GLY A 49 -23.72 3.05 -14.01
N LEU A 50 -22.90 2.10 -13.55
CA LEU A 50 -23.06 1.49 -12.22
C LEU A 50 -22.76 2.45 -11.08
N ARG A 51 -21.77 3.34 -11.25
CA ARG A 51 -21.46 4.38 -10.25
C ARG A 51 -22.64 5.32 -10.07
N ALA A 52 -23.17 5.87 -11.16
CA ALA A 52 -24.35 6.75 -11.13
C ALA A 52 -25.60 6.06 -10.54
N LEU A 53 -25.75 4.73 -10.73
CA LEU A 53 -26.84 3.97 -10.13
C LEU A 53 -26.68 3.77 -8.62
N LEU A 54 -25.47 3.45 -8.16
CA LEU A 54 -25.22 3.09 -6.76
C LEU A 54 -24.85 4.27 -5.87
N LEU A 55 -24.32 5.35 -6.46
CA LEU A 55 -23.85 6.55 -5.80
C LEU A 55 -24.40 7.80 -6.52
N PRO A 56 -25.74 7.96 -6.64
CA PRO A 56 -26.34 9.05 -7.40
C PRO A 56 -26.08 10.45 -6.81
N ASP A 57 -25.81 10.51 -5.50
CA ASP A 57 -25.64 11.76 -4.74
C ASP A 57 -24.17 12.02 -4.38
N VAL A 58 -23.22 11.26 -4.92
CA VAL A 58 -21.79 11.41 -4.65
C VAL A 58 -21.11 12.05 -5.86
N ASP A 59 -20.76 13.32 -5.71
CA ASP A 59 -19.95 14.01 -6.70
C ASP A 59 -18.56 13.38 -6.79
N GLU A 60 -18.04 13.28 -8.01
CA GLU A 60 -16.67 12.83 -8.24
C GLU A 60 -15.74 13.99 -7.93
N GLN A 61 -14.87 13.81 -6.93
CA GLN A 61 -13.78 14.78 -6.73
C GLN A 61 -12.88 14.75 -7.95
N THR A 62 -12.45 15.92 -8.41
CA THR A 62 -11.45 16.01 -9.47
C THR A 62 -10.06 15.58 -8.94
N ASP A 63 -9.16 15.23 -9.85
CA ASP A 63 -7.78 14.90 -9.49
C ASP A 63 -7.11 16.05 -8.69
N GLU A 64 -7.43 17.30 -9.02
CA GLU A 64 -6.95 18.48 -8.30
C GLU A 64 -7.54 18.60 -6.89
N GLU A 65 -8.84 18.32 -6.73
CA GLU A 65 -9.50 18.35 -5.41
C GLU A 65 -8.92 17.28 -4.48
N ILE A 66 -8.67 16.08 -5.00
CA ILE A 66 -8.03 14.98 -4.25
C ILE A 66 -6.59 15.36 -3.87
N ALA A 67 -5.84 15.95 -4.80
CA ALA A 67 -4.45 16.34 -4.53
C ALA A 67 -4.33 17.50 -3.51
N ALA A 68 -5.31 18.40 -3.46
CA ALA A 68 -5.34 19.49 -2.49
C ALA A 68 -5.86 19.06 -1.11
N GLU A 69 -6.53 17.90 -1.02
CA GLU A 69 -7.00 17.36 0.24
C GLU A 69 -5.82 16.82 1.06
N GLU A 70 -5.27 17.67 1.93
CA GLU A 70 -4.31 17.23 2.95
C GLU A 70 -5.04 16.41 4.03
N VAL A 71 -5.04 15.09 3.85
CA VAL A 71 -5.34 14.15 4.91
C VAL A 71 -4.14 14.15 5.84
N GLY A 72 -4.22 14.94 6.92
CA GLY A 72 -3.09 15.28 7.79
C GLY A 72 -2.16 14.11 8.18
N GLY A 73 -0.90 14.45 8.42
CA GLY A 73 0.16 13.54 8.86
C GLY A 73 1.48 14.29 8.97
N ASP A 74 2.40 13.79 9.80
CA ASP A 74 3.72 14.39 9.95
C ASP A 74 4.69 13.74 8.95
N THR A 75 5.25 14.54 8.05
CA THR A 75 6.30 14.07 7.14
C THR A 75 7.57 13.78 7.93
N VAL A 76 7.95 12.51 8.01
CA VAL A 76 9.17 12.08 8.73
C VAL A 76 10.42 12.23 7.85
N ALA A 77 10.33 11.86 6.57
CA ALA A 77 11.45 11.94 5.65
C ALA A 77 11.01 11.86 4.18
N TYR A 78 11.87 12.35 3.28
CA TYR A 78 11.79 12.14 1.84
C TYR A 78 12.86 11.15 1.39
N LEU A 79 12.49 10.23 0.49
CA LEU A 79 13.40 9.27 -0.10
C LEU A 79 13.66 9.63 -1.56
N LEU A 80 14.93 9.87 -1.90
CA LEU A 80 15.35 10.07 -3.28
C LEU A 80 15.16 8.79 -4.10
N PRO A 81 14.96 8.89 -5.43
CA PRO A 81 14.58 7.75 -6.27
C PRO A 81 15.48 6.52 -6.13
N HIS A 82 16.81 6.71 -6.04
CA HIS A 82 17.76 5.60 -5.91
C HIS A 82 17.62 4.85 -4.58
N THR A 83 17.24 5.53 -3.50
CA THR A 83 16.99 4.91 -2.19
C THR A 83 15.65 4.20 -2.20
N TRP A 84 14.62 4.84 -2.77
CA TRP A 84 13.30 4.24 -2.96
C TRP A 84 13.35 2.96 -3.78
N TYR A 85 13.99 2.95 -4.96
CA TYR A 85 14.03 1.76 -5.82
C TYR A 85 14.73 0.57 -5.14
N ARG A 86 15.85 0.81 -4.44
CA ARG A 86 16.51 -0.26 -3.66
C ARG A 86 15.61 -0.81 -2.57
N LEU A 87 14.87 0.04 -1.86
CA LEU A 87 13.93 -0.38 -0.83
C LEU A 87 12.76 -1.16 -1.44
N ALA A 88 12.20 -0.67 -2.54
CA ALA A 88 11.01 -1.22 -3.17
C ALA A 88 11.23 -2.61 -3.80
N ASP A 89 12.47 -2.91 -4.20
CA ASP A 89 12.87 -4.22 -4.73
C ASP A 89 12.96 -5.31 -3.66
N ILE A 90 12.89 -4.95 -2.37
CA ILE A 90 12.99 -5.90 -1.25
C ILE A 90 11.58 -6.25 -0.75
N PRO A 91 11.14 -7.51 -0.89
CA PRO A 91 9.81 -7.91 -0.42
C PRO A 91 9.57 -7.59 1.06
N GLY A 92 8.49 -6.85 1.33
CA GLY A 92 8.05 -6.49 2.68
C GLY A 92 8.79 -5.31 3.31
N ALA A 93 9.82 -4.75 2.66
CA ALA A 93 10.60 -3.66 3.24
C ALA A 93 9.78 -2.36 3.35
N GLN A 94 8.86 -2.10 2.42
CA GLN A 94 7.98 -0.92 2.51
C GLN A 94 7.08 -0.98 3.74
N SER A 95 6.46 -2.13 3.99
CA SER A 95 5.60 -2.33 5.17
C SER A 95 6.41 -2.19 6.45
N ALA A 96 7.59 -2.81 6.52
CA ALA A 96 8.48 -2.68 7.67
C ALA A 96 8.89 -1.23 7.94
N VAL A 97 9.14 -0.43 6.90
CA VAL A 97 9.41 1.01 7.03
C VAL A 97 8.20 1.73 7.62
N LEU A 98 7.00 1.52 7.07
CA LEU A 98 5.79 2.18 7.53
C LEU A 98 5.50 1.87 9.00
N ASP A 99 5.55 0.59 9.39
CA ASP A 99 5.32 0.17 10.79
C ASP A 99 6.34 0.78 11.76
N ALA A 100 7.61 0.85 11.35
CA ALA A 100 8.69 1.40 12.17
C ALA A 100 8.62 2.93 12.27
N VAL A 101 8.22 3.61 11.20
CA VAL A 101 8.01 5.06 11.20
C VAL A 101 6.81 5.43 12.06
N GLU A 102 5.72 4.67 12.00
CA GLU A 102 4.54 4.89 12.84
C GLU A 102 4.86 4.76 14.33
N SER A 103 5.74 3.83 14.69
CA SER A 103 6.12 3.57 16.09
C SER A 103 7.23 4.48 16.61
N ASP A 104 8.28 4.68 15.81
CA ASP A 104 9.57 5.25 16.25
C ASP A 104 10.06 6.41 15.37
N GLY A 105 9.26 6.86 14.40
CA GLY A 105 9.61 7.96 13.49
C GLY A 105 10.92 7.73 12.73
N TRP A 106 11.78 8.75 12.74
CA TRP A 106 13.07 8.75 12.02
C TRP A 106 14.00 7.61 12.47
N GLU A 107 14.05 7.30 13.76
CA GLU A 107 14.92 6.23 14.28
C GLU A 107 14.47 4.86 13.79
N GLY A 108 13.15 4.63 13.72
CA GLY A 108 12.56 3.43 13.14
C GLY A 108 12.94 3.27 11.68
N LEU A 109 12.85 4.35 10.90
CA LEU A 109 13.25 4.36 9.49
C LEU A 109 14.71 3.95 9.30
N ILE A 110 15.64 4.61 10.01
CA ILE A 110 17.08 4.30 9.92
C ILE A 110 17.34 2.83 10.30
N ARG A 111 16.70 2.34 11.35
CA ARG A 111 16.85 0.95 11.80
C ARG A 111 16.46 -0.05 10.71
N VAL A 112 15.34 0.20 10.03
CA VAL A 112 14.86 -0.66 8.95
C VAL A 112 15.78 -0.58 7.73
N LEU A 113 16.19 0.62 7.31
CA LEU A 113 17.11 0.79 6.18
C LEU A 113 18.45 0.06 6.43
N VAL A 114 19.02 0.20 7.62
CA VAL A 114 20.23 -0.53 8.02
C VAL A 114 20.00 -2.04 8.04
N GLY A 115 18.87 -2.50 8.58
CA GLY A 115 18.49 -3.92 8.61
C GLY A 115 18.42 -4.55 7.22
N TYR A 116 17.88 -3.82 6.24
CA TYR A 116 17.81 -4.22 4.84
C TYR A 116 19.06 -3.88 4.01
N ARG A 117 20.08 -3.27 4.63
CA ARG A 117 21.32 -2.80 3.97
C ARG A 117 21.08 -1.82 2.83
N VAL A 118 20.05 -1.00 2.98
CA VAL A 118 19.78 0.14 2.09
C VAL A 118 20.54 1.35 2.63
N GLY A 119 21.31 2.01 1.77
CA GLY A 119 22.02 3.24 2.12
C GLY A 119 21.06 4.35 2.52
N VAL A 120 21.50 5.23 3.43
CA VAL A 120 20.75 6.41 3.89
C VAL A 120 21.13 7.68 3.13
N ASP A 121 21.94 7.55 2.08
CA ASP A 121 22.49 8.65 1.27
C ASP A 121 21.42 9.44 0.50
N GLY A 122 20.28 8.82 0.23
CA GLY A 122 19.13 9.49 -0.37
C GLY A 122 18.00 9.78 0.60
N LEU A 123 18.27 9.81 1.90
CA LEU A 123 17.28 10.19 2.90
C LEU A 123 17.41 11.67 3.23
N LEU A 124 16.29 12.38 3.23
CA LEU A 124 16.24 13.82 3.48
C LEU A 124 15.19 14.14 4.54
N ALA A 125 15.56 14.92 5.54
CA ALA A 125 14.60 15.51 6.45
C ALA A 125 13.70 16.54 5.72
N PRO A 126 12.50 16.86 6.25
CA PRO A 126 11.59 17.78 5.57
C PRO A 126 12.18 19.16 5.26
N ASP A 127 13.02 19.69 6.14
CA ASP A 127 13.75 20.94 5.97
C ASP A 127 14.84 20.83 4.91
N GLU A 128 15.55 19.71 4.83
CA GLU A 128 16.55 19.46 3.78
C GLU A 128 15.91 19.34 2.39
N TRP A 129 14.75 18.70 2.30
CA TRP A 129 13.96 18.62 1.08
C TRP A 129 13.47 20.00 0.61
N ALA A 130 12.91 20.79 1.52
CA ALA A 130 12.41 22.13 1.21
C ALA A 130 13.51 23.09 0.72
N ASN A 131 14.76 22.84 1.11
CA ASN A 131 15.93 23.63 0.73
C ASN A 131 16.62 23.13 -0.55
N GLN A 132 16.09 22.12 -1.24
CA GLN A 132 16.59 21.77 -2.56
C GLN A 132 16.23 22.88 -3.54
N GLU A 133 17.24 23.62 -4.03
CA GLU A 133 17.06 24.48 -5.19
C GLU A 133 16.54 23.60 -6.33
N HIS A 134 15.26 23.77 -6.69
CA HIS A 134 14.69 23.14 -7.87
C HIS A 134 15.42 23.69 -9.10
N VAL A 135 16.44 22.97 -9.56
CA VAL A 135 17.12 23.20 -10.86
C VAL A 135 16.26 22.67 -11.99
#